data_AF-A0AA39T7W0-F1
#
_entry.id   AF-A0AA39T7W0-F1
#
_cell.length_a   1.000
_cell.length_b   1.000
_cell.length_c   1.000
_cell.angle_alpha   90.00
_cell.angle_beta   90.00
_cell.angle_gamma   90.00
#
_symmetry.space_group_name_H-M   'P 1'
#
loop_
_entity.id
_entity.type
_entity.pdbx_description
1 polymer ?
#
loop_
_entity_poly.entity_id
_entity_poly.type
_entity_poly.pdbx_seq_one_letter_code
_entity_poly.pdbx_strand_id
1 'polypeptide(L)' 'MFEIYVCSMGCRYYVKKVAEFLDPEGNYFDTRIIAREDFGGKPKKNVDLVLGQECGTVIIDDTESVWCDHLDN' A
#
# COMPACT_ATOMS: atom_id res chain seq x y z
N MET A 1 11.83 -7.22 11.71
CA MET A 1 10.51 -7.75 11.26
C MET A 1 9.71 -6.56 10.77
N PHE A 2 8.95 -6.70 9.68
CA PHE A 2 8.23 -5.58 9.04
C PHE A 2 6.73 -5.65 9.35
N GLU A 3 6.09 -4.48 9.40
CA GLU A 3 4.64 -4.36 9.31
C GLU A 3 4.26 -4.20 7.83
N ILE A 4 3.36 -5.05 7.33
CA ILE A 4 3.08 -5.13 5.89
C ILE A 4 1.79 -4.38 5.55
N TYR A 5 1.90 -3.50 4.56
CA TYR A 5 0.80 -2.72 3.99
C TYR A 5 0.51 -3.19 2.55
N VAL A 6 -0.77 -3.25 2.19
CA VAL A 6 -1.18 -3.42 0.79
C VAL A 6 -1.51 -2.06 0.21
N CYS A 7 -0.76 -1.62 -0.80
CA CYS A 7 -0.95 -0.33 -1.45
C CYS A 7 -1.22 -0.53 -2.95
N SER A 8 -2.46 -0.30 -3.39
CA SER A 8 -2.88 -0.62 -4.77
C SER A 8 -3.76 0.46 -5.39
N MET A 9 -3.60 0.64 -6.71
CA MET A 9 -4.49 1.48 -7.54
C MET A 9 -5.82 0.78 -7.88
N GLY A 10 -6.06 -0.44 -7.36
CA GLY A 10 -7.36 -1.11 -7.43
C GLY A 10 -8.40 -0.44 -6.52
N CYS A 11 -9.69 -0.66 -6.80
CA CYS A 11 -10.75 -0.23 -5.90
C CYS A 11 -10.72 -1.04 -4.60
N ARG A 12 -11.16 -0.44 -3.49
CA ARG A 12 -11.11 -1.07 -2.15
C ARG A 12 -11.73 -2.45 -2.09
N TYR A 13 -12.84 -2.67 -2.80
CA TYR A 13 -13.49 -3.99 -2.86
C TYR A 13 -12.55 -5.06 -3.43
N TYR A 14 -11.88 -4.76 -4.54
CA TYR A 14 -10.93 -5.67 -5.17
C TYR A 14 -9.72 -5.94 -4.27
N VAL A 15 -9.13 -4.87 -3.71
CA VAL A 15 -7.93 -4.99 -2.88
C VAL A 15 -8.23 -5.81 -1.62
N LYS A 16 -9.39 -5.63 -0.98
CA LYS A 16 -9.81 -6.47 0.14
C LYS A 16 -9.96 -7.93 -0.23
N LYS A 17 -10.55 -8.25 -1.39
CA LYS A 17 -10.70 -9.63 -1.84
C LYS A 17 -9.36 -10.31 -2.08
N VAL A 18 -8.39 -9.57 -2.63
CA VAL A 18 -7.02 -10.08 -2.81
C VAL A 18 -6.32 -10.25 -1.46
N ALA A 19 -6.46 -9.31 -0.53
CA ALA A 19 -5.88 -9.40 0.81
C ALA A 19 -6.44 -10.60 1.59
N GLU A 20 -7.77 -10.80 1.57
CA GLU A 20 -8.44 -11.97 2.18
C GLU A 20 -7.97 -13.30 1.57
N PHE A 21 -7.68 -13.32 0.26
CA PHE A 21 -7.19 -14.50 -0.44
C PHE A 21 -5.74 -14.83 -0.07
N LEU A 22 -4.89 -13.81 0.08
CA LEU A 22 -3.47 -13.96 0.39
C LEU A 22 -3.19 -14.15 1.89
N ASP A 23 -4.01 -13.56 2.75
CA ASP A 23 -3.89 -13.58 4.21
C ASP A 23 -5.24 -13.94 4.86
N PRO A 24 -5.69 -15.21 4.73
CA PRO A 24 -6.99 -15.64 5.22
C PRO A 24 -7.10 -15.60 6.75
N GLU A 25 -5.98 -15.63 7.47
CA GLU A 25 -5.93 -15.56 8.93
C GLU A 25 -5.77 -14.12 9.46
N GLY A 26 -5.46 -13.15 8.60
CA GLY A 26 -5.31 -11.74 8.96
C GLY A 26 -4.03 -11.41 9.73
N ASN A 27 -2.98 -12.23 9.61
CA ASN A 27 -1.75 -12.09 10.38
C ASN A 27 -0.78 -11.04 9.80
N TYR A 28 -0.93 -10.68 8.52
CA TYR A 28 0.01 -9.83 7.78
C TYR A 28 -0.55 -8.46 7.45
N PHE A 29 -1.74 -8.38 6.87
CA PHE A 29 -2.29 -7.12 6.35
C PHE A 29 -3.28 -6.47 7.31
N ASP A 30 -4.07 -7.26 8.05
CA ASP A 30 -5.12 -6.77 8.96
C ASP A 30 -5.92 -5.58 8.35
N THR A 31 -5.84 -4.39 8.95
CA THR A 31 -6.54 -3.17 8.48
C THR A 31 -5.68 -2.27 7.57
N ARG A 32 -4.44 -2.67 7.28
CA ARG A 32 -3.42 -1.90 6.55
C ARG A 32 -3.56 -1.99 5.02
N ILE A 33 -4.72 -1.55 4.53
CA ILE A 33 -5.06 -1.55 3.12
C ILE A 33 -5.25 -0.10 2.64
N ILE A 34 -4.43 0.30 1.67
CA ILE A 34 -4.51 1.58 0.97
C ILE A 34 -4.95 1.29 -0.47
N ALA A 35 -6.14 1.79 -0.82
CA ALA A 35 -6.75 1.56 -2.13
C ALA A 35 -6.85 2.86 -2.93
N ARG A 36 -7.30 2.76 -4.19
CA ARG A 36 -7.42 3.92 -5.09
C ARG A 36 -8.18 5.10 -4.48
N GLU A 37 -9.21 4.80 -3.69
CA GLU A 37 -10.05 5.78 -3.04
C GLU A 37 -9.28 6.64 -2.02
N ASP A 38 -8.21 6.12 -1.43
CA ASP A 38 -7.38 6.81 -0.44
C ASP A 38 -6.43 7.85 -1.06
N PHE A 39 -6.12 7.73 -2.36
CA PHE A 39 -5.28 8.71 -3.07
C PHE A 39 -6.06 9.94 -3.58
N GLY A 40 -7.35 10.06 -3.26
CA GLY A 40 -8.17 11.20 -3.67
C GLY A 40 -8.28 11.36 -5.20
N GLY A 41 -8.20 10.26 -5.94
CA GLY A 41 -8.28 10.25 -7.42
C GLY A 41 -6.98 10.63 -8.14
N LYS A 42 -5.87 10.83 -7.41
CA LYS A 42 -4.55 11.04 -8.02
C LYS A 42 -4.02 9.73 -8.63
N PRO A 43 -3.33 9.78 -9.78
CA PRO A 43 -2.71 8.60 -10.40
C PRO A 43 -1.35 8.24 -9.77
N LYS A 44 -1.03 8.78 -8.59
CA LYS A 44 0.23 8.58 -7.87
C LYS A 44 -0.04 7.97 -6.51
N LYS A 45 0.89 7.12 -6.05
CA LYS A 45 0.93 6.59 -4.70
C LYS A 45 1.77 7.52 -3.81
N ASN A 46 1.51 7.47 -2.50
CA ASN A 46 2.23 8.28 -1.53
C ASN A 46 2.39 7.49 -0.22
N VAL A 47 3.61 7.49 0.33
CA VAL A 47 3.96 6.84 1.59
C VAL A 47 3.33 7.56 2.79
N ASP A 48 2.91 8.82 2.66
CA ASP A 48 2.24 9.59 3.73
C ASP A 48 0.99 8.91 4.31
N LEU A 49 0.40 7.96 3.59
CA LEU A 49 -0.76 7.16 4.03
C LEU A 49 -0.35 5.96 4.91
N VAL A 50 0.94 5.61 4.94
CA VAL A 50 1.53 4.63 5.85
C VAL A 50 1.97 5.38 7.10
N LEU A 51 1.44 5.01 8.27
CA LEU A 51 1.70 5.69 9.55
C LEU A 51 3.10 5.38 10.14
N GLY A 52 4.15 5.45 9.32
CA GLY A 52 5.54 5.19 9.69
C GLY A 52 6.45 6.39 9.46
N GLN A 53 7.53 6.51 10.25
CA GLN A 53 8.63 7.40 9.89
C GLN A 53 9.19 6.96 8.53
N GLU A 54 9.37 7.90 7.59
CA GLU A 54 9.94 7.64 6.25
C GLU A 54 11.25 6.83 6.32
N CYS A 55 12.07 7.02 7.37
CA CYS A 55 13.37 6.35 7.52
C CYS A 55 13.33 4.84 7.80
N GLY A 56 12.16 4.18 7.75
CA GLY A 56 12.01 2.75 7.99
C GLY A 56 11.05 2.04 7.01
N THR A 57 10.59 2.72 5.98
CA THR A 57 9.67 2.16 4.98
C THR A 57 10.45 1.60 3.79
N VAL A 58 10.05 0.43 3.29
CA VAL A 58 10.57 -0.16 2.06
C VAL A 58 9.41 -0.36 1.09
N ILE A 59 9.56 0.09 -0.15
CA ILE A 59 8.53 -0.03 -1.19
C ILE A 59 8.88 -1.21 -2.11
N ILE A 60 7.90 -2.10 -2.34
CA ILE A 60 8.00 -3.16 -3.34
C ILE A 60 6.84 -2.97 -4.32
N ASP A 61 7.16 -2.50 -5.52
CA ASP A 61 6.19 -2.19 -6.57
C ASP A 61 6.83 -2.44 -7.95
N ASP A 62 6.03 -2.85 -8.92
CA ASP A 62 6.49 -3.08 -10.29
C ASP A 62 6.54 -1.79 -11.12
N THR A 63 5.93 -0.69 -10.65
CA THR A 63 5.85 0.57 -11.39
C THR A 63 6.51 1.73 -10.64
N GLU A 64 7.73 2.09 -11.00
CA GLU A 64 8.48 3.23 -10.40
C GLU A 64 7.74 4.58 -10.55
N SER A 65 7.09 4.81 -11.70
CA SER A 65 6.49 6.11 -12.04
C SER A 65 5.29 6.50 -11.17
N VAL A 66 4.70 5.57 -10.41
CA VAL A 66 3.64 5.93 -9.44
C VAL A 66 4.22 6.42 -8.11
N TRP A 67 5.54 6.31 -7.91
CA TRP A 67 6.28 6.63 -6.68
C TRP A 67 7.35 7.73 -6.87
N CYS A 68 7.22 8.61 -7.87
CA CYS A 68 8.24 9.63 -8.18
C CYS A 68 8.68 10.52 -7.00
N ASP A 69 7.83 10.65 -5.98
CA ASP A 69 8.08 11.51 -4.83
C ASP A 69 8.82 10.76 -3.68
N HIS A 70 9.09 9.46 -3.86
CA HIS A 70 9.59 8.53 -2.83
C HIS A 70 10.72 7.61 -3.33
N LEU A 71 11.52 8.05 -4.32
CA LEU A 71 12.55 7.23 -4.98
C LEU A 71 13.69 6.74 -4.05
N ASP A 72 13.86 7.38 -2.89
CA ASP A 72 14.90 7.02 -1.92
C ASP A 72 14.45 5.95 -0.89
N ASN A 73 13.20 5.44 -1.00
CA ASN A 73 12.63 4.37 -0.15
C ASN A 73 12.63 3.02 -0.87
#